data_AF-A0A529N669-F1
#
_entry.id   AF-A0A529N669-F1
#
_cell.length_a   1.000
_cell.length_b   1.000
_cell.length_c   1.000
_cell.angle_alpha   90.00
_cell.angle_beta   90.00
_cell.angle_gamma   90.00
#
_symmetry.space_group_name_H-M   'P 1'
#
loop_
_entity.id
_entity.type
_entity.pdbx_description
1 polymer ?
#
loop_
_entity_poly.entity_id
_entity_poly.type
_entity_poly.pdbx_seq_one_letter_code
_entity_poly.pdbx_strand_id
1 'polypeptide(L)'
;MTSAASVPFDPKDLESKVKAMYRDVATNPKGEFHFEMGRSLAERLGYSTEDLDRIPAEAIESFAGVGYFFHLADVKPGETVIDLGSGSGMDTFI
;
A
#
# COMPACT_ATOMS: atom_id res chain seq x y z
N MET A 1 23.41 -31.73 20.23
CA MET A 1 22.43 -30.71 19.80
C MET A 1 23.18 -29.39 19.68
N THR A 2 23.51 -28.97 18.46
CA THR A 2 24.15 -27.68 18.18
C THR A 2 23.05 -26.62 18.15
N SER A 3 23.08 -25.69 19.11
CA SER A 3 22.19 -24.53 19.14
C SER A 3 22.44 -23.69 17.89
N ALA A 4 21.40 -23.43 17.09
CA ALA A 4 21.49 -22.44 16.02
C ALA A 4 21.80 -21.08 16.68
N ALA A 5 22.89 -20.43 16.25
CA ALA A 5 23.17 -19.08 16.68
C ALA A 5 22.06 -18.16 16.15
N SER A 6 21.37 -17.45 17.03
CA SER A 6 20.36 -16.46 16.63
C SER A 6 21.05 -15.34 15.85
N VAL A 7 20.56 -15.06 14.63
CA VAL A 7 21.01 -13.90 13.86
C VAL A 7 20.75 -12.65 14.71
N PRO A 8 21.75 -11.79 14.98
CA PRO A 8 21.54 -10.55 15.70
C PRO A 8 20.55 -9.69 14.92
N PHE A 9 19.51 -9.19 15.60
CA PHE A 9 18.56 -8.26 15.00
C PHE A 9 19.25 -6.92 14.70
N ASP A 10 19.26 -6.50 13.43
CA ASP A 10 19.67 -5.17 13.00
C ASP A 10 18.45 -4.39 12.46
N PRO A 11 17.98 -3.37 13.19
CA PRO A 11 16.85 -2.55 12.76
C PRO A 11 17.04 -1.90 11.39
N LYS A 12 18.27 -1.49 11.03
CA LYS A 12 18.55 -0.77 9.78
C LYS A 12 18.50 -1.70 8.57
N ASP A 13 19.01 -2.92 8.74
CA ASP A 13 18.90 -3.97 7.74
C ASP A 13 17.42 -4.32 7.50
N LEU A 14 16.63 -4.49 8.56
CA LEU A 14 15.19 -4.75 8.44
C LEU A 14 14.47 -3.62 7.70
N GLU A 15 14.70 -2.37 8.11
CA GLU A 15 14.10 -1.19 7.45
C GLU A 15 14.44 -1.13 5.96
N SER A 16 15.71 -1.42 5.62
CA SER A 16 16.17 -1.42 4.22
C SER A 16 15.47 -2.51 3.41
N LYS A 17 15.28 -3.71 3.98
CA LYS A 17 14.56 -4.81 3.35
C LYS A 17 13.08 -4.50 3.16
N VAL A 18 12.42 -3.88 4.14
CA VAL A 18 11.02 -3.45 4.02
C VAL A 18 10.88 -2.41 2.91
N LYS A 19 11.76 -1.40 2.87
CA LYS A 19 11.78 -0.39 1.80
C LYS A 19 12.01 -0.99 0.41
N ALA A 20 12.90 -1.98 0.31
CA ALA A 20 13.15 -2.68 -0.94
C ALA A 20 11.92 -3.46 -1.41
N MET A 21 11.22 -4.15 -0.51
CA MET A 21 10.00 -4.88 -0.81
C MET A 21 8.89 -3.95 -1.31
N TYR A 22 8.61 -2.83 -0.63
CA TYR A 22 7.57 -1.88 -1.09
C TYR A 22 7.97 -1.14 -2.37
N ARG A 23 9.26 -0.96 -2.63
CA ARG A 23 9.73 -0.48 -3.94
C ARG A 23 9.38 -1.47 -5.04
N ASP A 24 9.62 -2.76 -4.81
CA ASP A 24 9.34 -3.80 -5.79
C ASP A 24 7.84 -3.92 -6.07
N VAL A 25 6.99 -3.81 -5.03
CA VAL A 25 5.52 -3.69 -5.19
C VAL A 25 5.14 -2.56 -6.15
N ALA A 26 5.76 -1.38 -5.99
CA ALA A 26 5.47 -0.23 -6.83
C ALA A 26 5.99 -0.38 -8.28
N THR A 27 7.17 -0.99 -8.48
CA THR A 27 7.79 -1.09 -9.81
C THR A 27 7.46 -2.37 -10.57
N ASN A 28 6.98 -3.40 -9.87
CA ASN A 28 6.64 -4.71 -10.40
C ASN A 28 5.36 -5.25 -9.73
N PRO A 29 4.20 -4.60 -9.93
CA PRO A 29 2.95 -4.99 -9.27
C PRO A 29 2.44 -6.38 -9.64
N LYS A 30 2.99 -7.00 -10.70
CA LYS A 30 2.67 -8.36 -11.16
C LYS A 30 3.64 -9.42 -10.62
N GLY A 31 4.56 -9.02 -9.74
CA GLY A 31 5.46 -9.93 -9.04
C GLY A 31 4.73 -10.84 -8.04
N GLU A 32 5.44 -11.84 -7.53
CA GLU A 32 4.94 -12.72 -6.48
C GLU A 32 5.22 -12.08 -5.11
N PHE A 33 4.16 -11.64 -4.44
CA PHE A 33 4.21 -11.13 -3.07
C PHE A 33 3.36 -12.01 -2.15
N HIS A 34 3.71 -12.03 -0.87
CA HIS A 34 3.06 -12.87 0.14
C HIS A 34 1.78 -12.26 0.72
N PHE A 35 1.35 -11.10 0.21
CA PHE A 35 0.15 -10.40 0.62
C PHE A 35 -0.69 -10.03 -0.60
N GLU A 36 -1.99 -9.88 -0.34
CA GLU A 36 -2.93 -9.41 -1.35
C GLU A 36 -2.64 -7.95 -1.70
N MET A 37 -2.91 -7.58 -2.94
CA MET A 37 -2.75 -6.22 -3.44
C MET A 37 -3.86 -5.91 -4.44
N GLY A 38 -3.88 -4.69 -4.94
CA GLY A 38 -4.67 -4.34 -6.10
C GLY A 38 -6.14 -4.10 -5.79
N ARG A 39 -6.93 -4.08 -6.87
CA ARG A 39 -8.34 -3.72 -6.84
C ARG A 39 -9.17 -4.57 -5.89
N SER A 40 -8.96 -5.89 -5.93
CA SER A 40 -9.70 -6.81 -5.07
C SER A 40 -9.44 -6.57 -3.59
N LEU A 41 -8.23 -6.12 -3.21
CA LEU A 41 -7.94 -5.72 -1.84
C LEU A 41 -8.67 -4.41 -1.50
N ALA A 42 -8.60 -3.39 -2.36
CA ALA A 42 -9.27 -2.11 -2.14
C ALA A 42 -10.79 -2.29 -1.93
N GLU A 43 -11.46 -3.08 -2.78
CA GLU A 43 -12.89 -3.37 -2.63
C GLU A 43 -13.20 -4.07 -1.30
N ARG A 44 -12.36 -5.02 -0.85
CA ARG A 44 -12.51 -5.67 0.47
C ARG A 44 -12.33 -4.72 1.63
N LEU A 45 -11.49 -3.70 1.49
CA LEU A 45 -11.27 -2.67 2.51
C LEU A 45 -12.39 -1.63 2.55
N GLY A 46 -13.29 -1.62 1.57
CA GLY A 46 -14.49 -0.78 1.54
C GLY A 46 -14.41 0.42 0.60
N TYR A 47 -13.44 0.47 -0.31
CA TYR A 47 -13.44 1.46 -1.38
C TYR A 47 -14.60 1.20 -2.34
N SER A 48 -15.27 2.27 -2.80
CA SER A 48 -16.35 2.16 -3.78
C SER A 48 -15.80 1.74 -5.14
N THR A 49 -16.47 0.80 -5.80
CA THR A 49 -16.12 0.44 -7.18
C THR A 49 -16.26 1.62 -8.14
N GLU A 50 -17.22 2.52 -7.89
CA GLU A 50 -17.41 3.72 -8.70
C GLU A 50 -16.21 4.66 -8.63
N ASP A 51 -15.62 4.84 -7.46
CA ASP A 51 -14.44 5.70 -7.31
C ASP A 51 -13.21 5.02 -7.93
N LEU A 52 -13.04 3.72 -7.70
CA LEU A 52 -11.97 2.92 -8.31
C LEU A 52 -12.03 2.90 -9.85
N ASP A 53 -13.22 2.98 -10.44
CA ASP A 53 -13.39 3.04 -11.90
C ASP A 53 -12.95 4.38 -12.52
N ARG A 54 -12.77 5.43 -11.70
CA ARG A 54 -12.47 6.79 -12.16
C ARG A 54 -10.99 7.13 -12.14
N ILE A 55 -10.17 6.30 -11.52
CA ILE A 55 -8.74 6.54 -11.32
C ILE A 55 -7.89 5.61 -12.22
N PRO A 56 -6.62 5.93 -12.48
CA PRO A 56 -5.75 5.07 -13.29
C PRO A 56 -5.63 3.66 -12.70
N ALA A 57 -5.86 2.63 -13.52
CA ALA A 57 -5.80 1.24 -13.06
C ALA A 57 -4.42 0.89 -12.47
N GLU A 58 -3.36 1.46 -13.04
CA GLU A 58 -1.98 1.29 -12.59
C GLU A 58 -1.73 1.85 -11.17
N ALA A 59 -2.49 2.88 -10.78
CA ALA A 59 -2.44 3.39 -9.40
C ALA A 59 -3.04 2.36 -8.42
N ILE A 60 -4.00 1.56 -8.88
CA ILE A 60 -4.64 0.51 -8.08
C ILE A 60 -3.79 -0.76 -8.07
N GLU A 61 -3.17 -1.17 -9.18
CA GLU A 61 -2.48 -2.46 -9.30
C GLU A 61 -1.41 -2.72 -8.21
N SER A 62 -0.69 -1.67 -7.80
CA SER A 62 0.34 -1.73 -6.74
C SER A 62 -0.17 -1.38 -5.33
N PHE A 63 -1.49 -1.17 -5.16
CA PHE A 63 -2.07 -0.84 -3.87
C PHE A 63 -1.90 -1.99 -2.88
N ALA A 64 -1.16 -1.72 -1.80
CA ALA A 64 -0.91 -2.64 -0.69
C ALA A 64 -1.32 -2.00 0.65
N GLY A 65 -2.35 -1.14 0.64
CA GLY A 65 -2.89 -0.48 1.83
C GLY A 65 -3.63 -1.44 2.75
N VAL A 66 -3.84 -1.02 3.99
CA VAL A 66 -4.42 -1.88 5.05
C VAL A 66 -5.78 -1.39 5.56
N GLY A 67 -6.30 -0.29 5.05
CA GLY A 67 -7.58 0.27 5.48
C GLY A 67 -8.13 1.36 4.57
N TYR A 68 -9.40 1.67 4.75
CA TYR A 68 -10.13 2.77 4.11
C TYR A 68 -10.67 3.72 5.20
N PHE A 69 -10.21 4.98 5.21
CA PHE A 69 -10.52 5.94 6.29
C PHE A 69 -11.13 7.26 5.81
N PHE A 70 -11.48 7.41 4.53
CA PHE A 70 -12.06 8.64 3.99
C PHE A 70 -13.35 9.07 4.72
N HIS A 71 -14.19 8.10 5.10
CA HIS A 71 -15.40 8.36 5.87
C HIS A 71 -15.14 8.96 7.27
N LEU A 72 -13.97 8.68 7.86
CA LEU A 72 -13.57 9.28 9.15
C LEU A 72 -12.93 10.66 8.97
N ALA A 73 -12.23 10.86 7.85
CA ALA A 73 -11.60 12.13 7.53
C ALA A 73 -12.62 13.23 7.18
N ASP A 74 -13.79 12.85 6.63
CA ASP A 74 -14.89 13.74 6.29
C ASP A 74 -14.46 14.97 5.44
N VAL A 75 -13.52 14.74 4.52
CA VAL A 75 -12.88 15.76 3.68
C VAL A 75 -13.92 16.56 2.90
N LYS A 76 -13.77 17.89 2.87
CA LYS A 76 -14.71 18.82 2.22
C LYS A 76 -14.13 19.47 0.96
N PRO A 77 -14.99 19.84 -0.02
CA PRO A 77 -14.55 20.59 -1.18
C PRO A 77 -13.80 21.88 -0.80
N GLY A 78 -12.62 22.07 -1.40
CA GLY A 78 -11.76 23.23 -1.15
C GLY A 78 -10.72 23.04 -0.04
N GLU A 79 -10.74 21.90 0.66
CA GLU A 79 -9.67 21.55 1.60
C GLU A 79 -8.40 21.11 0.86
N THR A 80 -7.26 21.34 1.50
CA THR A 80 -5.95 20.86 1.04
C THR A 80 -5.58 19.61 1.82
N VAL A 81 -5.35 18.51 1.11
CA VAL A 81 -4.99 17.20 1.70
C VAL A 81 -3.55 16.85 1.36
N ILE A 82 -2.89 16.12 2.27
CA ILE A 82 -1.58 15.50 2.05
C ILE A 82 -1.68 14.00 2.32
N ASP A 83 -1.31 13.20 1.32
CA ASP A 83 -1.25 11.74 1.41
C ASP A 83 0.20 11.31 1.74
N LEU A 84 0.41 10.91 3.00
CA LEU A 84 1.73 10.51 3.49
C LEU A 84 1.95 9.02 3.26
N GLY A 85 2.86 8.69 2.35
CA GLY A 85 3.08 7.31 1.93
C GLY A 85 2.14 6.88 0.80
N SER A 86 1.76 7.82 -0.07
CA SER A 86 0.80 7.65 -1.18
C SER A 86 1.09 6.49 -2.13
N GLY A 87 2.33 6.00 -2.16
CA GLY A 87 2.74 4.93 -3.08
C GLY A 87 2.54 5.35 -4.53
N SER A 88 1.73 4.60 -5.26
CA SER A 88 1.30 4.91 -6.63
C SER A 88 0.21 5.98 -6.72
N GLY A 89 -0.30 6.47 -5.59
CA GLY A 89 -1.23 7.59 -5.49
C GLY A 89 -2.71 7.21 -5.45
N MET A 90 -3.06 5.95 -5.19
CA MET A 90 -4.47 5.51 -5.19
C MET A 90 -5.35 6.42 -4.32
N ASP A 91 -4.98 6.63 -3.05
CA ASP A 91 -5.73 7.49 -2.12
C ASP A 91 -5.68 8.97 -2.51
N THR A 92 -4.65 9.41 -3.23
CA THR A 92 -4.60 10.80 -3.73
C THR A 92 -5.57 11.04 -4.88
N PHE A 93 -5.89 10.02 -5.68
CA PHE A 93 -6.81 10.15 -6.82
C PHE A 93 -8.29 10.05 -6.41
N ILE A 94 -8.58 9.40 -5.28
CA ILE A 94 -9.91 9.23 -4.69
C ILE A 94 -10.31 10.50 -3.95
#